data_AF-A0A831KEN5-F1
#
_entry.id   AF-A0A831KEN5-F1
#
_cell.length_a   1.000
_cell.length_b   1.000
_cell.length_c   1.000
_cell.angle_alpha   90.00
_cell.angle_beta   90.00
_cell.angle_gamma   90.00
#
_symmetry.space_group_name_H-M   'P 1'
#
loop_
_entity.id
_entity.type
_entity.pdbx_description
1 polymer ?
#
loop_
_entity_poly.entity_id
_entity_poly.type
_entity_poly.pdbx_seq_one_letter_code
_entity_poly.pdbx_strand_id
1 'polypeptide(L)'
;MPNQEFVEVSVVLPYQFVDAVSDFISENISAGLVFEEINNKTVIKFYVPENVNDNYAEKLNYYFKSLMELHDDFNHLPEMKERIV
;
A
#
# COMPACT_ATOMS: atom_id res chain seq x y z
N MET A 1 28.93 -0.30 -6.94
CA MET A 1 27.62 0.38 -6.88
C MET A 1 27.16 0.25 -5.45
N PRO A 2 26.75 1.33 -4.75
CA PRO A 2 26.14 1.16 -3.44
C PRO A 2 24.91 0.25 -3.59
N ASN A 3 24.72 -0.69 -2.66
CA ASN A 3 23.51 -1.50 -2.61
C ASN A 3 22.34 -0.54 -2.40
N GLN A 4 21.37 -0.55 -3.30
CA GLN A 4 20.13 0.19 -3.11
C GLN A 4 19.24 -0.65 -2.20
N GLU A 5 19.05 -0.19 -0.97
CA GLU A 5 18.13 -0.81 0.00
C GLU A 5 16.69 -0.43 -0.37
N PHE A 6 15.78 -1.40 -0.30
CA PHE A 6 14.37 -1.20 -0.57
C PHE A 6 13.56 -1.48 0.68
N VAL A 7 12.48 -0.72 0.86
CA VAL A 7 11.43 -0.98 1.83
C VAL A 7 10.31 -1.72 1.10
N GLU A 8 10.09 -2.98 1.46
CA GLU A 8 8.87 -3.70 1.12
C GLU A 8 7.74 -3.21 2.03
N VAL A 9 6.69 -2.69 1.43
CA VAL A 9 5.48 -2.26 2.12
C VAL A 9 4.36 -3.23 1.78
N SER A 10 3.68 -3.74 2.79
CA SER A 10 2.54 -4.64 2.66
C SER A 10 1.29 -4.00 3.24
N VAL A 11 0.21 -3.98 2.46
CA VAL A 11 -1.10 -3.44 2.88
C VAL A 11 -2.13 -4.55 2.84
N VAL A 12 -2.86 -4.76 3.94
CA VAL A 12 -3.93 -5.77 4.02
C VAL A 12 -5.29 -5.11 3.87
N LEU A 13 -6.06 -5.49 2.84
CA LEU A 13 -7.34 -4.87 2.52
C LEU A 13 -8.41 -5.88 2.07
N PRO A 14 -9.71 -5.53 2.23
CA PRO A 14 -10.80 -6.28 1.63
C PRO A 14 -10.76 -6.24 0.10
N TYR A 15 -11.21 -7.32 -0.56
CA TYR A 15 -11.17 -7.47 -2.02
C TYR A 15 -11.79 -6.29 -2.78
N GLN A 16 -12.90 -5.74 -2.28
CA GLN A 16 -13.63 -4.64 -2.92
C GLN A 16 -12.86 -3.32 -3.05
N PHE A 17 -11.73 -3.16 -2.33
CA PHE A 17 -10.90 -1.97 -2.38
C PHE A 17 -9.55 -2.21 -3.07
N VAL A 18 -9.28 -3.45 -3.54
CA VAL A 18 -7.99 -3.84 -4.11
C VAL A 18 -7.68 -3.02 -5.34
N ASP A 19 -8.60 -2.95 -6.29
CA ASP A 19 -8.39 -2.26 -7.56
C ASP A 19 -8.08 -0.78 -7.33
N ALA A 20 -8.90 -0.10 -6.52
CA ALA A 20 -8.76 1.32 -6.23
C ALA A 20 -7.42 1.64 -5.52
N VAL A 21 -7.02 0.83 -4.55
CA VAL A 21 -5.75 1.00 -3.83
C VAL A 21 -4.56 0.64 -4.73
N SER A 22 -4.66 -0.39 -5.57
CA SER A 22 -3.60 -0.76 -6.50
C SER A 22 -3.35 0.29 -7.57
N ASP A 23 -4.41 0.91 -8.09
CA ASP A 23 -4.31 2.00 -9.06
C ASP A 23 -3.59 3.19 -8.42
N PHE A 24 -4.01 3.57 -7.20
CA PHE A 24 -3.36 4.66 -6.47
C PHE A 24 -1.86 4.42 -6.23
N ILE A 25 -1.48 3.23 -5.76
CA ILE A 25 -0.07 2.88 -5.52
C ILE A 25 0.71 2.90 -6.85
N SER A 26 0.15 2.33 -7.91
CA SER A 26 0.79 2.27 -9.23
C SER A 26 1.05 3.67 -9.82
N GLU A 27 0.11 4.59 -9.63
CA GLU A 27 0.19 5.94 -10.17
C GLU A 27 1.06 6.89 -9.33
N ASN A 28 1.13 6.69 -8.01
CA ASN A 28 1.68 7.71 -7.10
C ASN A 28 2.90 7.25 -6.29
N ILE A 29 3.19 5.95 -6.24
CA ILE A 29 4.17 5.38 -5.29
C ILE A 29 5.14 4.41 -5.96
N SER A 30 4.64 3.31 -6.53
CA SER A 30 5.51 2.23 -7.04
C SER A 30 4.86 1.52 -8.22
N ALA A 31 5.64 1.33 -9.29
CA ALA A 31 5.19 0.65 -10.49
C ALA A 31 5.11 -0.89 -10.36
N GLY A 32 5.59 -1.45 -9.24
CA GLY A 32 5.67 -2.90 -9.01
C GLY A 32 4.77 -3.32 -7.85
N LEU A 33 3.69 -4.05 -8.17
CA LEU A 33 2.76 -4.61 -7.19
C LEU A 33 2.80 -6.14 -7.21
N VAL A 34 2.76 -6.74 -6.03
CA VAL A 34 2.56 -8.18 -5.83
C VAL A 34 1.31 -8.37 -4.99
N PHE A 35 0.45 -9.30 -5.40
CA PHE A 35 -0.81 -9.59 -4.74
C PHE A 35 -0.75 -10.96 -4.09
N GLU A 36 -1.12 -11.05 -2.82
CA GLU A 36 -1.26 -12.31 -2.08
C GLU A 36 -2.64 -12.40 -1.44
N GLU A 37 -3.27 -13.57 -1.46
CA GLU A 37 -4.55 -13.79 -0.76
C GLU A 37 -4.31 -14.47 0.59
N ILE A 38 -4.81 -13.86 1.66
CA ILE A 38 -4.69 -14.37 3.03
C ILE A 38 -6.04 -14.24 3.72
N ASN A 39 -6.67 -15.37 4.09
CA ASN A 39 -7.90 -15.42 4.90
C ASN A 39 -9.01 -14.47 4.40
N ASN A 40 -9.38 -14.56 3.11
CA ASN A 40 -10.37 -13.71 2.44
C ASN A 40 -10.03 -12.20 2.42
N LYS A 41 -8.76 -11.85 2.64
CA LYS A 41 -8.22 -10.51 2.41
C LYS A 41 -7.13 -10.58 1.36
N THR A 42 -6.93 -9.49 0.64
CA THR A 42 -5.82 -9.35 -0.30
C THR A 42 -4.74 -8.51 0.35
N VAL A 43 -3.51 -8.96 0.23
CA VAL A 43 -2.31 -8.23 0.63
C VAL A 43 -1.66 -7.69 -0.63
N ILE A 44 -1.54 -6.37 -0.72
CA ILE A 44 -0.79 -5.70 -1.78
C ILE A 44 0.61 -5.42 -1.22
N LYS A 45 1.63 -5.94 -1.89
CA LYS A 45 3.04 -5.66 -1.58
C LYS A 45 3.67 -4.81 -2.67
N PHE A 46 4.47 -3.84 -2.29
CA PHE A 46 5.22 -2.99 -3.21
C PHE A 46 6.55 -2.56 -2.61
N TYR A 47 7.48 -2.15 -3.46
CA TYR A 47 8.84 -1.78 -3.05
C TYR A 47 9.07 -0.29 -3.27
N VAL A 48 9.59 0.37 -2.25
CA VAL A 48 10.00 1.79 -2.28
C VAL A 48 11.50 1.86 -1.97
N PRO A 49 12.31 2.59 -2.76
CA PRO A 49 13.72 2.78 -2.43
C PRO A 49 13.87 3.53 -1.10
N GLU A 50 14.67 3.03 -0.15
CA GLU A 50 14.83 3.65 1.17
C GLU A 50 15.39 5.08 1.09
N ASN A 51 16.26 5.32 0.10
CA ASN A 51 16.87 6.62 -0.15
C ASN A 51 15.90 7.66 -0.75
N VAL A 52 14.72 7.23 -1.19
CA VAL A 52 13.66 8.14 -1.61
C VAL A 52 12.82 8.40 -0.38
N ASN A 53 13.05 9.55 0.25
CA ASN A 53 12.21 10.09 1.31
C ASN A 53 10.87 10.56 0.72
N ASP A 54 10.13 9.62 0.11
CA ASP A 54 8.79 9.85 -0.40
C ASP A 54 7.85 9.70 0.79
N ASN A 55 6.97 10.68 1.00
CA ASN A 55 5.91 10.61 2.00
C ASN A 55 4.81 9.61 1.58
N TYR A 56 5.17 8.44 1.06
CA TYR A 56 4.25 7.41 0.57
C TYR A 56 3.26 6.99 1.66
N ALA A 57 3.74 6.88 2.91
CA ALA A 57 2.91 6.54 4.05
C ALA A 57 1.84 7.62 4.32
N GLU A 58 2.19 8.91 4.19
CA GLU A 58 1.21 9.99 4.31
C GLU A 58 0.23 9.97 3.15
N LYS A 59 0.71 9.84 1.90
CA LYS A 59 -0.13 9.75 0.69
C LYS A 59 -1.16 8.62 0.81
N LEU A 60 -0.73 7.43 1.23
CA LEU A 60 -1.62 6.28 1.45
C LEU A 60 -2.61 6.53 2.58
N ASN A 61 -2.15 7.07 3.71
CA ASN A 61 -3.04 7.40 4.84
C ASN A 61 -4.10 8.42 4.45
N TYR A 62 -3.76 9.45 3.67
CA TYR A 62 -4.74 10.39 3.14
C TYR A 62 -5.75 9.69 2.22
N TYR A 63 -5.28 8.85 1.31
CA TYR A 63 -6.15 8.11 0.40
C TYR A 63 -7.10 7.17 1.15
N PHE A 64 -6.59 6.42 2.13
CA PHE A 64 -7.41 5.54 2.96
C PHE A 64 -8.47 6.31 3.74
N LYS A 65 -8.13 7.47 4.32
CA LYS A 65 -9.13 8.33 4.97
C LYS A 65 -10.23 8.78 4.01
N SER A 66 -9.88 9.16 2.78
CA SER A 66 -10.88 9.50 1.76
C SER A 66 -11.77 8.31 1.39
N LEU A 67 -11.22 7.08 1.33
CA LEU A 67 -12.03 5.87 1.15
C LEU A 67 -12.96 5.62 2.33
N MET A 68 -12.52 5.86 3.58
CA MET A 68 -13.36 5.74 4.77
C MET A 68 -14.55 6.72 4.75
N GLU A 69 -14.34 7.94 4.25
CA GLU A 69 -15.39 8.96 4.15
C GLU A 69 -16.42 8.64 3.06
N LEU A 70 -16.03 7.90 2.01
CA LEU A 70 -16.88 7.56 0.87
C LEU A 70 -17.59 6.21 1.03
N HIS A 71 -17.02 5.30 1.83
CA HIS A 71 -17.51 3.94 1.98
C HIS A 71 -17.67 3.57 3.46
N ASP A 72 -18.91 3.51 3.93
CA ASP A 72 -19.27 3.10 5.30
C ASP A 72 -18.77 1.69 5.66
N ASP A 73 -18.45 0.84 4.67
CA ASP A 73 -17.91 -0.51 4.90
C ASP A 73 -16.40 -0.49 5.20
N PHE A 74 -15.69 0.59 4.87
CA PHE A 74 -14.26 0.77 5.14
C PHE A 74 -14.06 1.36 6.53
N ASN A 75 -14.48 0.61 7.55
CA ASN A 75 -14.60 1.09 8.93
C ASN A 75 -13.25 1.25 9.67
N HIS A 76 -12.14 0.80 9.09
CA HIS A 76 -10.81 0.91 9.71
C HIS A 76 -9.73 1.17 8.66
N LEU A 77 -8.66 1.87 9.08
CA LEU A 77 -7.46 2.01 8.27
C LEU A 77 -6.85 0.62 8.00
N PRO A 78 -6.38 0.34 6.77
CA PRO A 78 -5.66 -0.88 6.46
C PRO A 78 -4.43 -1.06 7.34
N GLU A 79 -4.11 -2.32 7.65
CA GLU A 79 -2.85 -2.64 8.31
C GLU A 79 -1.71 -2.51 7.30
N MET A 80 -0.75 -1.65 7.60
CA MET A 80 0.48 -1.45 6.81
C MET A 80 1.67 -2.02 7.58
N LYS A 81 2.51 -2.79 6.89
CA LYS A 81 3.78 -3.33 7.41
C LYS A 81 4.93 -2.96 6.49
N GLU A 82 6.03 -2.55 7.09
CA GLU A 82 7.27 -2.18 6.40
C GLU A 82 8.38 -3.16 6.77
N ARG A 83 9.20 -3.56 5.78
CA ARG A 83 10.36 -4.43 5.96
C ARG A 83 11.48 -4.01 5.01
N ILE A 84 12.69 -3.82 5.53
CA ILE A 84 13.88 -3.57 4.72
C ILE A 84 14.31 -4.89 4.05
N VAL A 85 14.56 -4.85 2.74
CA VAL A 85 14.94 -5.99 1.88
C VAL A 85 16.16 -5.70 1.01
#